data_AF-A0AAJ7S1L4-F1
#
_entry.id   AF-A0AAJ7S1L4-F1
#
_cell.length_a   1.000
_cell.length_b   1.000
_cell.length_c   1.000
_cell.angle_alpha   90.00
_cell.angle_beta   90.00
_cell.angle_gamma   90.00
#
_symmetry.space_group_name_H-M   'P 1'
#
loop_
_entity.id
_entity.type
_entity.pdbx_description
1 polymer ?
#
loop_
_entity_poly.entity_id
_entity_poly.type
_entity_poly.pdbx_seq_one_letter_code
_entity_poly.pdbx_strand_id
1 'polypeptide(L)'
;MCPIIEVKASALLYEITERTNKLAQPRLRSDGLVEDKSKVYNTSLIPKASPRIIQLAKPRVFYHSPVKKLGYVSPGALTAIATQRIIELSKPKKKRRVKGSKKRKPTSYKEKSSRYV
;
A
#
# COMPACT_ATOMS: atom_id res chain seq x y z
N MET A 1 25.18 16.28 -30.66
CA MET A 1 26.17 17.24 -30.15
C MET A 1 25.99 17.35 -28.65
N CYS A 2 26.91 16.79 -27.86
CA CYS A 2 26.88 16.88 -26.39
C CYS A 2 27.51 18.22 -25.97
N PRO A 3 26.94 18.94 -25.01
CA PRO A 3 27.52 20.20 -24.55
C PRO A 3 28.85 19.94 -23.84
N ILE A 4 29.85 20.76 -24.15
CA ILE A 4 31.12 20.79 -23.43
C ILE A 4 30.81 21.45 -22.07
N ILE A 5 30.88 20.66 -21.00
CA ILE A 5 30.65 21.17 -19.64
C ILE A 5 31.98 21.66 -19.10
N GLU A 6 32.09 22.96 -18.86
CA GLU A 6 33.26 23.55 -18.23
C GLU A 6 33.31 23.15 -16.75
N VAL A 7 34.43 22.54 -16.35
CA VAL A 7 34.70 22.14 -14.97
C VAL A 7 35.45 23.27 -14.26
N LYS A 8 35.05 23.59 -13.03
CA LYS A 8 35.74 24.61 -12.22
C LYS A 8 37.18 24.20 -11.95
N ALA A 9 38.12 25.14 -12.04
CA ALA A 9 39.54 24.90 -11.75
C ALA A 9 39.78 24.29 -10.36
N SER A 10 38.95 24.66 -9.37
CA SER A 10 39.02 24.09 -8.02
C SER A 10 38.72 22.59 -7.96
N ALA A 11 37.92 22.05 -8.88
CA ALA A 11 37.66 20.61 -8.95
C ALA A 11 38.83 19.85 -9.61
N LEU A 12 39.58 20.50 -10.51
CA LEU A 12 40.77 19.93 -11.16
C LEU A 12 41.96 19.86 -10.19
N LEU A 13 42.05 20.81 -9.26
CA LEU A 13 43.13 20.93 -8.28
C LEU A 13 42.78 20.35 -6.92
N TYR A 14 41.64 19.68 -6.79
CA TYR A 14 41.17 19.17 -5.50
C TYR A 14 41.98 17.93 -5.07
N GLU A 15 42.61 18.02 -3.90
CA GLU A 15 43.20 16.87 -3.23
C GLU A 15 42.15 16.10 -2.45
N ILE A 16 42.10 14.79 -2.66
CA ILE A 16 41.09 13.93 -2.06
C ILE A 16 41.30 13.80 -0.54
N THR A 17 40.26 14.04 0.25
CA THR A 17 40.33 13.85 1.71
C THR A 17 40.36 12.36 2.08
N GLU A 18 40.90 12.04 3.26
CA GLU A 18 40.89 10.66 3.78
C GLU A 18 39.49 10.05 3.85
N ARG A 19 38.48 10.85 4.23
CA ARG A 19 37.09 10.39 4.30
C ARG A 19 36.57 10.01 2.93
N THR A 20 36.79 10.85 1.92
CA THR A 20 36.38 10.58 0.55
C THR A 20 37.12 9.37 -0.03
N ASN A 21 38.40 9.18 0.30
CA ASN A 21 39.15 7.97 -0.04
C ASN A 21 38.52 6.71 0.57
N LYS A 22 38.15 6.73 1.85
CA LYS A 22 37.47 5.61 2.52
C LYS A 22 36.11 5.29 1.89
N LEU A 23 35.36 6.30 1.46
CA LEU A 23 34.06 6.13 0.81
C LEU A 23 34.17 5.65 -0.63
N ALA A 24 35.25 5.98 -1.33
CA ALA A 24 35.52 5.53 -2.69
C ALA A 24 35.94 4.05 -2.75
N GLN A 25 36.39 3.46 -1.62
CA GLN A 25 36.70 2.03 -1.56
C GLN A 25 35.43 1.18 -1.80
N PRO A 26 35.55 0.06 -2.53
CA PRO A 26 34.42 -0.85 -2.72
C PRO A 26 33.93 -1.36 -1.37
N ARG A 27 32.62 -1.36 -1.17
CA ARG A 27 32.03 -1.96 0.03
C ARG A 27 32.21 -3.46 -0.05
N LEU A 28 33.08 -4.01 0.78
CA LEU A 28 33.11 -5.45 1.07
C LEU A 28 31.75 -5.81 1.66
N ARG A 29 30.91 -6.44 0.86
CA ARG A 29 29.75 -7.13 1.40
C ARG A 29 30.32 -8.35 2.11
N SER A 30 30.10 -8.47 3.42
CA SER A 30 30.27 -9.77 4.05
C SER A 30 29.30 -10.70 3.34
N ASP A 31 29.85 -11.74 2.73
CA ASP A 31 29.08 -12.73 1.99
C ASP A 31 28.23 -13.54 2.97
N GLY A 32 27.16 -12.94 3.46
CA GLY A 32 26.08 -13.64 4.14
C GLY A 32 25.24 -14.46 3.16
N LEU A 33 25.45 -14.29 1.84
CA LEU A 33 24.84 -15.12 0.81
C LEU A 33 25.53 -14.90 -0.56
N VAL A 34 26.81 -15.23 -0.67
CA VAL A 34 27.34 -15.65 -1.98
C VAL A 34 27.24 -17.16 -1.99
N GLU A 35 26.10 -17.66 -2.45
CA GLU A 35 26.12 -19.00 -3.01
C GLU A 35 27.06 -18.94 -4.21
N ASP A 36 28.16 -19.69 -4.12
CA ASP A 36 29.06 -19.98 -5.23
C ASP A 36 28.25 -20.34 -6.47
N LYS A 37 28.08 -19.36 -7.37
CA LYS A 37 27.42 -19.57 -8.67
C LYS A 37 28.21 -20.50 -9.60
N SER A 38 29.34 -21.02 -9.14
CA SER A 38 30.19 -22.01 -9.80
C SER A 38 29.94 -23.44 -9.34
N LYS A 39 29.01 -23.70 -8.41
CA LYS A 39 28.60 -25.06 -8.10
C LYS A 39 27.75 -25.58 -9.25
N VAL A 40 28.43 -26.17 -10.24
CA VAL A 40 27.81 -27.03 -11.25
C VAL A 40 27.09 -28.12 -10.46
N TYR A 41 25.79 -27.94 -10.23
CA TYR A 41 24.94 -28.98 -9.70
C TYR A 41 25.05 -30.13 -10.69
N ASN A 42 25.64 -31.25 -10.28
CA ASN A 42 25.61 -32.48 -11.06
C ASN A 42 24.13 -32.73 -11.41
N THR A 43 23.77 -32.55 -12.68
CA THR A 43 22.39 -32.71 -13.16
C THR A 43 21.86 -34.13 -12.93
N SER A 44 22.77 -35.07 -12.64
CA SER A 44 22.49 -36.45 -12.23
C SER A 44 21.94 -36.62 -10.81
N LEU A 45 22.02 -35.60 -9.95
CA LEU A 45 21.55 -35.64 -8.56
C LEU A 45 20.47 -34.59 -8.36
N ILE A 46 19.25 -34.87 -8.84
CA ILE A 46 18.09 -34.05 -8.50
C ILE A 46 17.89 -34.15 -6.97
N PRO A 47 18.08 -33.07 -6.20
CA PRO A 47 17.91 -33.12 -4.76
C PRO A 47 16.44 -33.43 -4.44
N LYS A 48 16.21 -34.48 -3.65
CA LYS A 48 14.86 -34.82 -3.19
C LYS A 48 14.35 -33.72 -2.27
N ALA A 49 13.21 -33.12 -2.62
CA ALA A 49 12.58 -32.09 -1.81
C ALA A 49 12.18 -32.65 -0.43
N SER A 50 12.33 -31.82 0.61
CA SER A 50 11.88 -32.19 1.95
C SER A 50 10.35 -32.33 2.01
N PRO A 51 9.79 -33.13 2.94
CA PRO A 51 8.35 -33.29 3.09
C PRO A 51 7.60 -31.96 3.23
N ARG A 52 8.22 -30.97 3.90
CA ARG A 52 7.66 -29.63 4.07
C ARG A 52 7.57 -28.86 2.75
N ILE A 53 8.59 -28.94 1.90
CA ILE A 53 8.59 -28.30 0.58
C ILE A 53 7.48 -28.91 -0.29
N ILE A 54 7.34 -30.24 -0.26
CA ILE A 54 6.27 -30.94 -0.99
C ILE A 54 4.89 -30.48 -0.51
N GLN A 55 4.69 -30.33 0.81
CA GLN A 55 3.43 -29.85 1.38
C GLN A 55 3.12 -28.42 0.95
N LEU A 56 4.11 -27.52 0.96
CA LEU A 56 3.95 -26.12 0.59
C LEU A 56 3.75 -25.92 -0.91
N ALA A 57 4.32 -26.81 -1.73
CA ALA A 57 4.14 -26.79 -3.18
C ALA A 57 2.73 -27.19 -3.63
N LYS A 58 1.92 -27.80 -2.75
CA LYS A 58 0.53 -28.12 -3.07
C LYS A 58 -0.28 -26.84 -3.25
N PRO A 59 -1.10 -26.74 -4.32
CA PRO A 59 -1.94 -25.57 -4.53
C PRO A 59 -2.92 -25.42 -3.35
N ARG A 60 -3.14 -24.17 -2.93
CA ARG A 60 -4.16 -23.88 -1.93
C ARG A 60 -5.52 -24.11 -2.55
N VAL A 61 -6.32 -24.99 -1.96
CA VAL A 61 -7.73 -25.16 -2.36
C VAL A 61 -8.47 -23.90 -1.93
N PHE A 62 -8.83 -23.06 -2.90
CA PHE A 62 -9.72 -21.94 -2.65
C PHE A 62 -11.13 -22.50 -2.44
N TYR A 63 -11.66 -22.38 -1.23
CA TYR A 63 -13.07 -22.65 -1.00
C TYR A 63 -13.88 -21.62 -1.81
N HIS A 64 -14.56 -22.09 -2.86
CA HIS A 64 -15.48 -21.25 -3.60
C HIS A 64 -16.70 -21.01 -2.71
N SER A 65 -16.72 -19.89 -2.00
CA SER A 65 -17.91 -19.49 -1.25
C SER A 65 -19.06 -19.39 -2.24
N PRO A 66 -20.25 -19.96 -1.92
CA PRO A 66 -21.40 -19.84 -2.81
C PRO A 66 -21.68 -18.36 -3.08
N VAL A 67 -22.02 -18.07 -4.34
CA VAL A 67 -22.38 -16.71 -4.77
C VAL A 67 -23.61 -16.29 -3.99
N LYS A 68 -23.47 -15.21 -3.21
CA LYS A 68 -24.59 -14.63 -2.46
C LYS A 68 -25.56 -13.98 -3.45
N LYS A 69 -26.87 -14.17 -3.24
CA LYS A 69 -27.90 -13.52 -4.06
C LYS A 69 -27.79 -12.00 -3.98
N LEU A 70 -28.22 -11.31 -5.03
CA LEU A 70 -28.36 -9.85 -5.01
C LEU A 70 -29.28 -9.44 -3.85
N GLY A 71 -28.84 -8.50 -3.01
CA GLY A 71 -29.58 -8.09 -1.81
C GLY A 71 -29.44 -9.02 -0.60
N TYR A 72 -28.55 -10.02 -0.64
CA TYR A 72 -28.26 -10.84 0.53
C TYR A 72 -27.68 -9.99 1.67
N VAL A 73 -28.35 -10.02 2.82
CA VAL A 73 -27.89 -9.43 4.08
C VAL A 73 -27.68 -10.57 5.08
N SER A 74 -26.55 -10.56 5.79
CA SER A 74 -26.28 -11.58 6.81
C SER A 74 -27.28 -11.45 7.98
N PRO A 75 -27.71 -12.56 8.61
CA PRO A 75 -28.63 -12.51 9.75
C PRO A 75 -28.18 -11.57 10.86
N GLY A 76 -26.90 -11.58 11.20
CA GLY A 76 -26.34 -10.69 12.23
C GLY A 76 -26.40 -9.21 11.88
N ALA A 77 -26.47 -8.86 10.59
CA ALA A 77 -26.66 -7.48 10.15
C ALA A 77 -28.14 -7.04 10.22
N LEU A 78 -29.09 -7.98 10.05
CA LEU A 78 -30.52 -7.71 10.22
C LEU A 78 -30.88 -7.45 11.68
N THR A 79 -30.20 -8.13 12.61
CA THR A 79 -30.42 -8.01 14.06
C THR A 79 -29.41 -7.10 14.74
N ALA A 80 -28.53 -6.44 13.99
CA ALA A 80 -27.50 -5.58 14.56
C ALA A 80 -28.13 -4.35 15.22
N ILE A 81 -27.85 -4.17 16.52
CA ILE A 81 -28.25 -2.98 17.27
C ILE A 81 -27.09 -1.99 17.28
N ALA A 82 -27.37 -0.72 16.96
CA ALA A 82 -26.36 0.32 16.98
C ALA A 82 -25.83 0.55 18.40
N THR A 83 -24.51 0.68 18.55
CA THR A 83 -23.89 1.03 19.84
C THR A 83 -24.20 2.48 20.20
N GLN A 84 -24.16 2.79 21.50
CA GLN A 84 -24.37 4.16 22.00
C GLN A 84 -23.48 5.18 21.29
N ARG A 85 -22.21 4.83 21.06
CA ARG A 85 -21.27 5.70 20.35
C ARG A 85 -21.67 5.98 18.91
N ILE A 86 -22.19 4.98 18.19
CA ILE A 86 -22.69 5.17 16.82
C ILE A 86 -23.91 6.09 16.84
N ILE A 87 -24.81 5.93 17.81
CA ILE A 87 -26.00 6.80 17.99
C ILE A 87 -25.58 8.24 18.28
N GLU A 88 -24.55 8.48 19.09
CA GLU A 88 -24.04 9.82 19.33
C GLU A 88 -23.44 10.46 18.07
N LEU A 89 -22.64 9.69 17.33
CA LEU A 89 -21.95 10.17 16.14
C LEU A 89 -22.88 10.40 14.95
N SER A 90 -24.01 9.68 14.89
CA SER A 90 -25.02 9.90 13.85
C SER A 90 -25.74 11.24 13.99
N LYS A 91 -25.68 11.88 15.18
CA LYS A 91 -26.27 13.21 15.41
C LYS A 91 -25.54 14.25 14.55
N PRO A 92 -26.27 15.12 13.83
CA PRO A 92 -25.65 16.13 12.99
C PRO A 92 -24.82 17.10 13.84
N LYS A 93 -23.61 17.42 13.37
CA LYS A 93 -22.76 18.42 14.01
C LYS A 93 -23.43 19.79 13.90
N LYS A 94 -23.53 20.51 15.03
CA LYS A 94 -23.95 21.91 15.03
C LYS A 94 -22.95 22.71 14.19
N LYS A 95 -23.42 23.36 13.12
CA LYS A 95 -22.58 24.26 12.31
C LYS A 95 -22.05 25.37 13.23
N ARG A 96 -20.73 25.53 13.32
CA ARG A 96 -20.15 26.73 13.92
C ARG A 96 -20.72 27.93 13.16
N ARG A 97 -21.41 28.84 13.85
CA ARG A 97 -21.73 30.14 13.27
C ARG A 97 -20.39 30.83 13.02
N VAL A 98 -19.95 30.82 11.77
CA VAL A 98 -18.88 31.73 11.35
C VAL A 98 -19.44 33.13 11.55
N LYS A 99 -18.91 33.88 12.51
CA LYS A 99 -19.18 35.33 12.61
C LYS A 99 -18.70 35.92 11.27
N GLY A 100 -19.64 36.19 10.35
CA GLY A 100 -19.33 36.79 9.05
C GLY A 100 -20.08 36.25 7.82
N SER A 101 -20.88 35.17 7.90
CA SER A 101 -21.62 34.73 6.71
C SER A 101 -22.85 35.61 6.44
N LYS A 102 -22.79 36.47 5.43
CA LYS A 102 -23.94 37.20 4.87
C LYS A 102 -25.10 36.21 4.66
N LYS A 103 -26.29 36.52 5.22
CA LYS A 103 -27.50 35.69 5.07
C LYS A 103 -27.80 35.51 3.58
N ARG A 104 -27.51 34.35 3.00
CA ARG A 104 -28.12 33.98 1.72
C ARG A 104 -29.58 33.63 1.98
N LYS A 105 -30.51 34.29 1.28
CA LYS A 105 -31.95 34.01 1.37
C LYS A 105 -32.17 32.51 1.09
N PRO A 106 -32.98 31.80 1.89
CA PRO A 106 -33.34 30.43 1.57
C PRO A 106 -34.17 30.45 0.27
N THR A 107 -33.69 29.77 -0.77
CA THR A 107 -34.53 29.50 -1.94
C THR A 107 -35.55 28.46 -1.51
N SER A 108 -36.83 28.83 -1.55
CA SER A 108 -37.95 27.91 -1.35
C SER A 108 -37.94 26.88 -2.47
N TYR A 109 -37.43 25.67 -2.20
CA TYR A 109 -37.64 24.55 -3.09
C TYR A 109 -39.08 24.07 -2.86
N LYS A 110 -39.96 24.30 -3.85
CA LYS A 110 -41.30 23.71 -3.85
C LYS A 110 -41.15 22.20 -4.01
N GLU A 111 -41.50 21.47 -2.96
CA GLU A 111 -41.59 20.02 -2.93
C GLU A 111 -42.68 19.59 -3.92
N LYS A 112 -42.29 19.01 -5.06
CA LYS A 112 -43.24 18.36 -5.96
C LYS A 112 -43.56 17.00 -5.36
N SER A 113 -44.70 16.89 -4.68
CA SER A 113 -45.25 15.61 -4.25
C SER A 113 -45.59 14.77 -5.48
N SER A 114 -44.71 13.85 -5.83
CA SER A 114 -45.04 12.79 -6.78
C SER A 114 -45.85 11.75 -6.00
N ARG A 115 -47.17 11.86 -6.08
CA ARG A 115 -48.07 10.76 -5.72
C ARG A 115 -47.91 9.71 -6.82
N TYR A 116 -47.34 8.57 -6.48
CA TYR A 116 -47.50 7.38 -7.29
C TYR A 116 -48.84 6.75 -6.90
N VAL A 117 -49.74 6.63 -7.89
CA VAL A 117 -50.96 5.84 -7.83
C VAL A 117 -50.60 4.39 -8.18
#